data_AF-A0ABD3UUI6-F1
#
_entry.id   AF-A0ABD3UUI6-F1
#
_cell.length_a   1.000
_cell.length_b   1.000
_cell.length_c   1.000
_cell.angle_alpha   90.00
_cell.angle_beta   90.00
_cell.angle_gamma   90.00
#
_symmetry.space_group_name_H-M   'P 1'
#
loop_
_entity.id
_entity.type
_entity.pdbx_description
1 polymer ?
#
loop_
_entity_poly.entity_id
_entity_poly.type
_entity_poly.pdbx_seq_one_letter_code
_entity_poly.pdbx_strand_id
1 'polypeptide(L)'
;MNHLEENNILSNFQHGFRQNRSCETQLIITVEEISRYLDNRQQVDLLILDFSKAFDTVPHHRLLKLDHYEVRGNLHGWLKSWLTSREQKVLVEGDESTSM
;
A
#
# COMPACT_ATOMS: atom_id res chain seq x y z
N MET A 1 -11.32 -2.74 -7.54
CA MET A 1 -11.13 -1.33 -7.14
C MET A 1 -12.42 -0.62 -6.80
N ASN A 2 -13.53 -0.95 -7.45
CA ASN A 2 -14.83 -0.29 -7.24
C ASN A 2 -15.17 -0.06 -5.76
N HIS A 3 -15.11 -1.08 -4.90
CA HIS A 3 -15.34 -0.92 -3.45
C HIS A 3 -14.49 0.18 -2.79
N LEU A 4 -13.19 0.24 -3.11
CA LEU A 4 -12.26 1.21 -2.52
C LEU A 4 -12.52 2.64 -3.03
N GLU A 5 -12.94 2.77 -4.29
CA GLU A 5 -13.24 4.04 -4.94
C GLU A 5 -14.63 4.56 -4.52
N GLU A 6 -15.67 3.71 -4.56
CA GLU A 6 -17.05 4.04 -4.16
C GLU A 6 -17.13 4.50 -2.70
N ASN A 7 -16.35 3.88 -1.82
CA ASN A 7 -16.30 4.22 -0.40
C ASN A 7 -15.22 5.27 -0.06
N ASN A 8 -14.55 5.85 -1.07
CA ASN A 8 -13.49 6.86 -0.89
C ASN A 8 -12.43 6.47 0.16
N ILE A 9 -12.02 5.20 0.16
CA ILE A 9 -11.10 4.65 1.18
C ILE A 9 -9.67 5.13 0.96
N LEU A 10 -9.26 5.32 -0.31
CA LEU A 10 -7.90 5.71 -0.67
C LEU A 10 -7.79 7.22 -0.87
N SER A 11 -6.70 7.81 -0.39
CA SER A 11 -6.40 9.23 -0.61
C SER A 11 -6.32 9.57 -2.10
N ASN A 12 -6.82 10.74 -2.49
CA ASN A 12 -6.69 11.26 -3.86
C ASN A 12 -5.24 11.51 -4.28
N PHE A 13 -4.29 11.54 -3.34
CA PHE A 13 -2.85 11.65 -3.61
C PHE A 13 -2.13 10.30 -3.53
N GLN A 14 -2.86 9.20 -3.35
CA GLN A 14 -2.29 7.85 -3.51
C GLN A 14 -2.26 7.51 -5.00
N HIS A 15 -1.07 7.36 -5.57
CA HIS A 15 -0.91 6.98 -6.99
C HIS A 15 -0.46 5.53 -7.15
N GLY A 16 0.25 4.98 -6.17
CA GLY A 16 0.65 3.57 -6.17
C GLY A 16 -0.55 2.62 -6.13
N PHE A 17 -0.47 1.56 -6.93
CA PHE A 17 -1.46 0.48 -6.99
C PHE A 17 -2.89 0.93 -7.31
N ARG A 18 -3.09 2.08 -7.99
CA ARG A 18 -4.41 2.56 -8.40
C ARG A 18 -4.54 2.66 -9.91
N GLN A 19 -5.72 2.34 -10.42
CA GLN A 19 -6.02 2.47 -11.83
C GLN A 19 -5.99 3.94 -12.25
N ASN A 20 -5.54 4.21 -13.48
CA ASN A 20 -5.44 5.56 -14.07
C ASN A 20 -4.51 6.53 -13.31
N ARG A 21 -3.61 6.01 -12.47
CA ARG A 21 -2.59 6.77 -11.75
C ARG A 21 -1.25 6.07 -11.90
N SER A 22 -0.19 6.87 -11.96
CA SER A 22 1.19 6.40 -12.13
C SER A 22 2.17 7.26 -11.33
N CYS A 23 3.43 6.84 -11.26
CA CYS A 23 4.51 7.63 -10.66
C CYS A 23 4.64 8.99 -11.34
N GLU A 24 4.49 9.06 -12.67
CA GLU A 24 4.55 10.29 -13.45
C GLU A 24 3.43 11.25 -13.06
N THR A 25 2.20 10.77 -12.93
CA THR A 25 1.08 11.64 -12.50
C THR A 25 1.29 12.21 -11.09
N GLN A 26 1.90 11.45 -10.18
CA GLN A 26 2.23 11.93 -8.83
C GLN A 26 3.31 13.00 -8.89
N LEU A 27 4.36 12.77 -9.69
CA LEU A 27 5.47 13.69 -9.85
C LEU A 27 5.02 15.01 -10.49
N ILE A 28 4.18 14.95 -11.52
CA ILE A 28 3.62 16.14 -12.19
C ILE A 28 2.88 17.03 -11.19
N ILE A 29 1.98 16.46 -10.38
CA ILE A 29 1.22 17.21 -9.36
C ILE A 29 2.17 17.83 -8.32
N THR A 30 3.15 17.06 -7.86
CA THR A 30 4.12 17.53 -6.85
C THR A 30 4.95 18.70 -7.38
N VAL A 31 5.47 18.58 -8.61
CA VAL A 31 6.28 19.64 -9.25
C VAL A 31 5.44 20.88 -9.53
N GLU A 32 4.20 20.72 -9.99
CA GLU A 32 3.27 21.83 -10.19
C GLU A 32 3.00 22.59 -8.88
N GLU A 33 2.76 21.87 -7.78
CA GLU A 33 2.55 22.47 -6.47
C GLU A 33 3.79 23.22 -5.95
N ILE A 34 4.97 22.59 -6.01
CA ILE A 34 6.24 23.24 -5.64
C ILE A 34 6.45 24.51 -6.46
N SER A 35 6.25 24.44 -7.78
CA SER A 35 6.44 25.58 -8.68
C SER A 35 5.53 26.74 -8.31
N ARG A 36 4.25 26.46 -8.01
CA ARG A 36 3.27 27.46 -7.57
C ARG A 36 3.69 28.17 -6.28
N TYR A 37 4.23 27.46 -5.31
CA TYR A 37 4.70 28.07 -4.06
C TYR A 37 5.96 28.94 -4.30
N LEU A 38 6.88 28.47 -5.15
CA LEU A 38 8.09 29.22 -5.51
C LEU A 38 7.75 30.52 -6.26
N ASP A 39 6.81 30.48 -7.20
CA ASP A 39 6.34 31.67 -7.93
C ASP A 39 5.76 32.74 -7.00
N ASN A 40 5.11 32.29 -5.92
CA ASN A 40 4.57 33.15 -4.86
C ASN A 40 5.62 33.57 -3.81
N ARG A 41 6.91 33.26 -4.04
CA ARG A 41 8.04 33.53 -3.13
C ARG A 41 7.83 32.94 -1.72
N GLN A 42 7.13 31.81 -1.63
CA GLN A 42 6.92 31.08 -0.39
C GLN A 42 8.03 30.04 -0.19
N GLN A 43 8.39 29.78 1.07
CA GLN A 43 9.29 28.68 1.40
C GLN A 43 8.58 27.35 1.18
N VAL A 44 9.33 26.37 0.65
CA VAL A 44 8.86 25.00 0.44
C VAL A 44 9.84 24.06 1.12
N ASP A 45 9.34 23.21 2.01
CA ASP A 45 10.09 22.14 2.66
C ASP A 45 9.46 20.79 2.28
N LEU A 46 10.28 19.83 1.84
CA LEU A 46 9.81 18.51 1.41
C LEU A 46 10.33 17.42 2.34
N LEU A 47 9.41 16.59 2.84
CA LEU A 47 9.73 15.39 3.60
C LEU A 47 9.45 14.16 2.74
N ILE A 48 10.51 13.43 2.39
CA ILE A 48 10.40 12.16 1.66
C ILE A 48 10.64 11.02 2.66
N LEU A 49 9.66 10.13 2.78
CA LEU A 49 9.67 9.02 3.73
C LEU A 49 9.65 7.70 2.96
N ASP A 50 10.45 6.74 3.40
CA ASP A 50 10.46 5.38 2.89
C ASP A 50 10.47 4.37 4.04
N PHE A 51 9.73 3.27 3.88
CA PHE A 51 9.70 2.19 4.87
C PHE A 51 10.65 1.07 4.43
N SER A 52 11.69 0.84 5.22
CA SER A 52 12.58 -0.31 5.02
C SER A 52 11.79 -1.62 5.12
N LYS A 53 11.84 -2.43 4.06
CA LYS A 53 11.15 -3.73 3.99
C LYS A 53 9.67 -3.64 4.40
N ALA A 54 8.92 -2.72 3.79
CA ALA A 54 7.53 -2.42 4.17
C ALA A 54 6.61 -3.67 4.29
N PHE A 55 6.79 -4.66 3.40
CA PHE A 55 6.00 -5.89 3.43
C PHE A 55 6.41 -6.86 4.55
N ASP A 56 7.68 -6.86 4.96
CA ASP A 56 8.17 -7.71 6.05
C ASP A 56 7.90 -7.08 7.42
N THR A 57 7.83 -5.75 7.48
CA THR A 57 7.76 -4.99 8.74
C THR A 57 6.33 -4.63 9.16
N VAL A 58 5.37 -4.71 8.24
CA VAL A 58 4.00 -4.31 8.52
C VAL A 58 3.33 -5.29 9.51
N PRO A 59 2.81 -4.81 10.67
CA PRO A 59 2.20 -5.72 11.63
C PRO A 59 0.91 -6.34 11.05
N HIS A 60 0.89 -7.66 10.89
CA HIS A 60 -0.24 -8.36 10.27
C HIS A 60 -1.59 -8.12 10.98
N HIS A 61 -1.60 -8.02 12.31
CA HIS A 61 -2.81 -7.68 13.07
C HIS A 61 -3.39 -6.31 12.70
N ARG A 62 -2.53 -5.33 12.34
CA ARG A 62 -2.98 -4.00 11.90
C ARG A 62 -3.53 -4.04 10.48
N LEU A 63 -3.09 -4.96 9.62
CA LEU A 63 -3.68 -5.14 8.30
C LEU A 63 -5.12 -5.65 8.39
N LEU A 64 -5.48 -6.39 9.44
CA LEU A 64 -6.86 -6.83 9.65
C LEU A 64 -7.85 -5.70 9.99
N LYS A 65 -7.36 -4.45 10.09
CA LYS A 65 -8.22 -3.25 10.13
C LYS A 65 -9.14 -3.12 8.91
N LEU A 66 -8.94 -3.93 7.87
CA LEU A 66 -9.79 -4.04 6.68
C LEU A 66 -11.29 -4.17 6.97
N ASP A 67 -11.69 -4.69 8.14
CA ASP A 67 -13.10 -4.70 8.57
C ASP A 67 -13.70 -3.28 8.74
N HIS A 68 -12.88 -2.29 9.13
CA HIS A 68 -13.28 -0.88 9.20
C HIS A 68 -13.49 -0.27 7.81
N TYR A 69 -12.89 -0.87 6.78
CA TYR A 69 -13.06 -0.50 5.38
C TYR A 69 -14.10 -1.40 4.69
N GLU A 70 -14.97 -2.04 5.46
CA GLU A 70 -16.08 -2.87 5.00
C GLU A 70 -15.70 -4.13 4.23
N VAL A 71 -14.42 -4.55 4.31
CA VAL A 71 -14.00 -5.86 3.82
C VAL A 71 -14.33 -6.88 4.90
N ARG A 72 -15.47 -7.57 4.75
CA ARG A 72 -16.05 -8.47 5.75
C ARG A 72 -16.27 -9.90 5.25
N GLY A 73 -16.73 -10.76 6.17
CA GLY A 73 -17.18 -12.12 5.86
C GLY A 73 -16.04 -13.04 5.41
N ASN A 74 -16.33 -13.89 4.42
CA ASN A 74 -15.39 -14.93 3.98
C ASN A 74 -14.06 -14.36 3.47
N LEU A 75 -14.07 -13.19 2.81
CA LEU A 75 -12.85 -12.56 2.33
C LEU A 75 -11.97 -12.09 3.50
N HIS A 76 -12.55 -11.48 4.53
CA HIS A 76 -11.82 -11.10 5.74
C HIS A 76 -11.26 -12.32 6.47
N GLY A 77 -12.07 -13.38 6.61
CA GLY A 77 -11.63 -14.65 7.19
C GLY A 77 -10.48 -15.29 6.41
N TRP A 78 -10.55 -15.29 5.08
CA TRP A 78 -9.49 -15.77 4.20
C TRP A 78 -8.20 -14.95 4.34
N LEU A 79 -8.30 -13.60 4.33
CA LEU A 79 -7.16 -12.71 4.53
C LEU A 79 -6.51 -12.90 5.91
N LYS A 80 -7.33 -13.07 6.95
CA LYS A 80 -6.84 -13.39 8.29
C LYS A 80 -6.04 -14.68 8.30
N SER A 81 -6.61 -15.76 7.76
CA SER A 81 -5.93 -17.05 7.62
C SER A 81 -4.65 -16.94 6.80
N TRP A 82 -4.65 -16.15 5.72
CA TRP A 82 -3.46 -15.93 4.90
C TRP A 82 -2.35 -15.18 5.65
N LEU A 83 -2.69 -14.20 6.48
CA LEU A 83 -1.72 -13.36 7.18
C LEU A 83 -1.24 -13.95 8.51
N THR A 84 -1.88 -14.99 9.04
CA THR A 84 -1.51 -15.55 10.36
C THR A 84 -1.04 -16.99 10.27
N SER A 85 0.04 -17.30 10.97
CA SER A 85 0.51 -18.68 11.20
C SER A 85 0.73 -19.49 9.91
N ARG A 86 1.21 -18.82 8.86
CA ARG A 86 1.63 -19.48 7.63
C ARG A 86 3.07 -19.93 7.73
N GLU A 87 3.30 -21.15 7.25
CA GLU A 87 4.62 -21.67 6.95
C GLU A 87 4.83 -21.67 5.44
N GLN A 88 6.06 -21.43 5.00
CA GLN A 88 6.45 -21.47 3.59
C GLN A 88 7.57 -22.48 3.36
N LYS A 89 7.48 -23.23 2.25
CA LYS A 89 8.51 -24.15 1.77
C LYS A 89 8.73 -23.96 0.27
N VAL A 90 9.95 -24.23 -0.18
CA VAL A 90 10.32 -24.20 -1.60
C VAL A 90 10.69 -25.61 -2.04
N LEU A 91 10.20 -26.03 -3.21
CA LEU A 91 10.57 -27.30 -3.86
C LEU A 91 11.37 -26.98 -5.12
N VAL A 92 12.58 -27.52 -5.25
CA VAL A 92 13.42 -27.39 -6.45
C VAL A 92 13.92 -28.77 -6.84
N GLU A 93 13.60 -29.21 -8.06
CA GLU A 93 14.08 -30.50 -8.62
C GLU A 93 13.81 -31.74 -7.75
N GLY A 94 12.79 -31.69 -6.89
CA GLY A 94 12.43 -32.78 -5.98
C GLY A 94 12.93 -32.61 -4.54
N ASP A 95 13.78 -31.61 -4.28
CA ASP A 95 14.27 -31.28 -2.96
C ASP A 95 13.44 -30.18 -2.30
N GLU A 96 12.95 -30.45 -1.08
CA GLU A 96 12.14 -29.52 -0.29
C GLU A 96 12.97 -28.79 0.77
N SER A 97 12.74 -27.49 0.93
CA SER A 97 13.27 -26.73 2.05
C SER A 97 12.53 -27.06 3.36
N THR A 98 13.19 -26.83 4.49
CA THR A 98 12.51 -26.77 5.80
C THR A 98 11.47 -25.63 5.79
N SER A 99 10.36 -25.79 6.51
CA SER A 99 9.38 -24.72 6.70
C SER A 99 10.04 -23.51 7.36
N MET A 100 9.81 -22.32 6.79
CA MET A 100 9.99 -21.04 7.48
C MET A 100 8.67 -20.53 8.04
#